data_AF-A0A6N6RZ69-F1
#
_entry.id   AF-A0A6N6RZ69-F1
#
_cell.length_a   1.000
_cell.length_b   1.000
_cell.length_c   1.000
_cell.angle_alpha   90.00
_cell.angle_beta   90.00
_cell.angle_gamma   90.00
#
_symmetry.space_group_name_H-M   'P 1'
#
loop_
_entity.id
_entity.type
_entity.pdbx_description
1 polymer ?
#
loop_
_entity_poly.entity_id
_entity_poly.type
_entity_poly.pdbx_seq_one_letter_code
_entity_poly.pdbx_strand_id
1 'polypeptide(L)' 'MAKMEKKNMSAPDEMRPFPKGKLELVTLAGITFGRATLEPGWKWSESVKPIANTKSCEAPHTQYH' A
#
# COMPACT_ATOMS: atom_id res chain seq x y z
N MET A 1 13.80 9.76 -25.79
CA MET A 1 12.44 9.32 -26.14
C MET A 1 11.81 8.71 -24.88
N ALA A 2 10.57 9.05 -24.54
CA ALA A 2 9.89 8.42 -23.41
C ALA A 2 9.67 6.94 -23.74
N LYS A 3 10.11 6.04 -22.86
CA LYS A 3 9.94 4.60 -23.01
C LYS A 3 8.58 4.21 -22.43
N MET A 4 7.82 3.40 -23.15
CA MET A 4 6.57 2.85 -22.60
C MET A 4 6.91 1.86 -21.47
N GLU A 5 6.33 2.08 -20.30
CA GLU A 5 6.48 1.21 -19.13
C GLU A 5 5.17 0.50 -18.81
N LYS A 6 5.26 -0.77 -18.38
CA LYS A 6 4.12 -1.57 -17.93
C LYS A 6 4.53 -2.37 -16.70
N LYS A 7 3.71 -2.31 -15.65
CA LYS A 7 3.83 -3.11 -14.43
C LYS A 7 2.49 -3.79 -14.14
N ASN A 8 2.53 -4.88 -13.37
CA ASN A 8 1.34 -5.62 -13.00
C ASN A 8 1.31 -5.84 -11.49
N MET A 9 0.19 -5.50 -10.85
CA MET A 9 -0.02 -5.73 -9.42
C MET A 9 -0.07 -7.21 -9.02
N SER A 10 -0.20 -8.14 -9.97
CA SER A 10 -0.06 -9.59 -9.71
C SER A 10 1.39 -10.03 -9.54
N ALA A 11 2.36 -9.20 -9.98
CA ALA A 11 3.78 -9.40 -9.81
C ALA A 11 4.39 -8.06 -9.33
N PRO A 12 4.09 -7.66 -8.08
CA PRO A 12 4.50 -6.35 -7.58
C PRO A 12 6.01 -6.25 -7.41
N ASP A 13 6.54 -5.04 -7.45
CA ASP A 13 7.95 -4.75 -7.17
C ASP A 13 8.26 -4.99 -5.68
N GLU A 14 7.29 -4.69 -4.80
CA GLU A 14 7.38 -4.91 -3.37
C GLU A 14 6.05 -5.41 -2.80
N MET A 15 6.10 -6.37 -1.88
CA MET A 15 4.96 -6.82 -1.09
C MET A 15 5.27 -6.68 0.40
N ARG A 16 4.42 -5.94 1.12
CA ARG A 16 4.53 -5.74 2.57
C ARG A 16 3.37 -6.46 3.27
N PRO A 17 3.60 -7.63 3.87
CA PRO A 17 2.59 -8.30 4.67
C PRO A 17 2.42 -7.60 6.03
N PHE A 18 1.21 -7.64 6.57
CA PHE A 18 0.91 -7.19 7.94
C PHE A 18 -0.26 -8.00 8.51
N PRO A 19 -0.49 -8.01 9.83
CA PRO A 19 -1.63 -8.73 10.40
C PRO A 19 -2.96 -8.36 9.71
N LYS A 20 -3.67 -9.36 9.19
CA LYS A 20 -4.95 -9.21 8.46
C LYS A 20 -4.85 -8.41 7.17
N GLY A 21 -3.71 -8.44 6.48
CA GLY A 21 -3.63 -7.87 5.14
C GLY A 21 -2.24 -7.82 4.53
N LYS A 22 -2.18 -7.15 3.38
CA LYS A 22 -0.94 -6.91 2.64
C LYS A 22 -1.05 -5.66 1.78
N LEU A 23 0.10 -5.06 1.49
CA LEU A 23 0.25 -3.96 0.54
C LEU A 23 1.16 -4.41 -0.59
N GLU A 24 0.66 -4.35 -1.83
CA GLU A 24 1.42 -4.60 -3.04
C GLU A 24 1.77 -3.26 -3.70
N LEU A 25 3.04 -3.07 -4.09
CA LEU A 25 3.54 -1.82 -4.64
C LEU A 25 4.18 -2.07 -6.00
N VAL A 26 3.91 -1.17 -6.94
CA VAL A 26 4.65 -1.05 -8.20
C VAL A 26 5.04 0.40 -8.42
N THR A 27 6.22 0.62 -8.98
CA THR A 27 6.67 1.97 -9.34
C THR A 27 6.79 2.08 -10.86
N LEU A 28 6.11 3.07 -11.43
CA LEU A 28 6.08 3.38 -12.86
C LEU A 28 6.45 4.84 -13.06
N ALA A 29 7.46 5.12 -13.88
CA ALA A 29 7.93 6.49 -14.13
C ALA A 29 8.14 7.33 -12.85
N GLY A 30 8.64 6.71 -11.77
CA GLY A 30 8.86 7.36 -10.47
C GLY A 30 7.62 7.54 -9.59
N ILE A 31 6.43 7.14 -10.07
CA ILE A 31 5.18 7.17 -9.31
C ILE A 31 4.91 5.78 -8.73
N THR A 32 4.72 5.70 -7.42
CA THR A 32 4.40 4.44 -6.73
C THR A 32 2.90 4.26 -6.59
N PHE A 33 2.41 3.14 -7.09
CA PHE A 33 1.03 2.70 -6.96
C PHE A 33 0.96 1.60 -5.92
N GLY A 34 0.00 1.68 -4.99
CA GLY A 34 -0.21 0.68 -3.95
C GLY A 34 -1.60 0.05 -4.04
N ARG A 35 -1.68 -1.27 -3.87
CA ARG A 35 -2.93 -2.00 -3.65
C ARG A 35 -2.89 -2.63 -2.26
N ALA A 36 -3.85 -2.25 -1.41
CA ALA A 36 -4.03 -2.87 -0.11
C ALA A 36 -5.11 -3.95 -0.20
N THR A 37 -4.81 -5.16 0.28
CA THR A 37 -5.82 -6.19 0.55
C THR A 37 -6.02 -6.26 2.06
N LEU A 38 -7.24 -5.98 2.51
CA LEU A 38 -7.61 -5.91 3.92
C LEU A 38 -8.59 -7.04 4.24
N GLU A 39 -8.22 -7.93 5.15
CA GLU A 39 -9.05 -9.06 5.55
C GLU A 39 -10.14 -8.63 6.56
N PRO A 40 -11.23 -9.40 6.71
CA PRO A 40 -12.23 -9.14 7.74
C PRO A 40 -11.62 -8.96 9.14
N GLY A 41 -12.06 -7.91 9.84
CA GLY A 41 -11.53 -7.55 11.16
C GLY A 41 -10.20 -6.79 11.12
N TRP A 42 -9.72 -6.35 9.95
CA TRP A 42 -8.60 -5.42 9.85
C TRP A 42 -8.91 -4.09 10.54
N LYS A 43 -7.92 -3.55 11.25
CA LYS A 43 -7.98 -2.23 11.89
C LYS A 43 -6.57 -1.65 11.93
N TRP A 44 -6.39 -0.42 11.44
CA TRP A 44 -5.07 0.21 11.39
C TRP A 44 -4.33 0.18 12.74
N SER A 45 -5.02 0.44 13.85
CA SER A 45 -4.43 0.48 15.19
C SER A 45 -3.87 -0.86 15.69
N GLU A 46 -4.34 -1.97 15.13
CA GLU A 46 -3.93 -3.33 15.50
C GLU A 46 -2.99 -3.91 14.44
N SER A 47 -3.31 -3.71 13.17
CA SER A 47 -2.61 -4.30 12.03
C SER A 47 -1.39 -3.51 11.58
N VAL A 48 -1.38 -2.19 11.70
CA VAL A 48 -0.34 -1.33 11.08
C VAL A 48 0.39 -0.47 12.09
N LYS A 49 -0.30 0.03 13.12
CA LYS A 49 0.30 0.87 14.17
C LYS A 49 1.58 0.27 14.80
N PRO A 50 1.68 -1.04 15.11
CA PRO A 50 2.92 -1.62 15.64
C PRO A 50 4.11 -1.53 14.67
N ILE A 51 3.82 -1.43 13.37
CA ILE A 51 4.82 -1.29 12.30
C ILE A 51 5.16 0.19 12.09
N ALA A 52 4.13 1.04 12.02
CA ALA A 52 4.28 2.47 11.77
C ALA A 52 4.90 3.23 12.95
N ASN A 53 4.72 2.75 14.18
CA ASN A 53 5.22 3.37 15.41
C ASN A 53 4.76 4.82 15.63
N THR A 54 3.57 5.16 15.11
CA THR A 54 2.93 6.47 15.27
C THR A 54 1.66 6.37 16.12
N LYS A 55 1.15 7.52 16.61
CA LYS A 55 -0.11 7.56 17.37
C LYS A 55 -1.33 7.27 16.48
N SER A 56 -1.31 7.76 15.25
CA SER A 56 -2.37 7.65 14.24
C SER A 56 -1.77 7.43 12.84
N CYS A 57 -2.59 7.04 11.88
CA CYS A 57 -2.18 6.96 10.48
C CYS A 57 -1.82 8.37 9.97
N GLU A 58 -0.65 8.49 9.32
CA GLU A 58 -0.15 9.76 8.76
C GLU A 58 -0.41 9.87 7.26
N ALA A 59 -1.04 8.85 6.64
CA ALA A 59 -1.46 8.92 5.26
C ALA A 59 -2.55 10.00 5.09
N PRO A 60 -2.54 10.76 3.98
CA PRO A 60 -3.64 11.65 3.65
C PRO A 60 -4.95 10.86 3.54
N HIS A 61 -5.86 11.08 4.49
CA HIS A 61 -7.21 10.50 4.48
C HIS A 61 -8.21 11.38 3.71
N THR A 62 -7.71 12.12 2.72
CA THR A 62 -8.52 12.91 1.81
C THR A 62 -9.00 12.00 0.68
N GLN A 63 -10.22 11.49 0.80
CA GLN A 63 -10.87 10.76 -0.29
C GLN A 63 -11.44 11.79 -1.28
N TYR A 64 -11.12 11.63 -2.57
CA TYR A 64 -11.87 12.33 -3.60
C TYR A 64 -13.25 11.67 -3.69
N HIS A 65 -14.31 12.47 -3.51
CA HIS A 65 -15.70 12.04 -3.72
C HIS A 65 -16.02 11.94 -5.21
#